data_AF-A0AAP0N8U6-F1
#
_entry.id   AF-A0AAP0N8U6-F1
#
_cell.length_a   1.000
_cell.length_b   1.000
_cell.length_c   1.000
_cell.angle_alpha   90.00
_cell.angle_beta   90.00
_cell.angle_gamma   90.00
#
_symmetry.space_group_name_H-M   'P 1'
#
loop_
_entity.id
_entity.type
_entity.pdbx_description
1 polymer ?
#
loop_
_entity_poly.entity_id
_entity_poly.type
_entity_poly.pdbx_seq_one_letter_code
_entity_poly.pdbx_strand_id
1 'polypeptide(L)'
;MEITVEALKTLDWNWSYDDYTVYVEDHRILTIATECEWTGSKWMKDVLKSHRTKHGNVLVGLCVGRQNSDSPKRGSRDSPYELLQVCVGSQCLLYHLDDPYDYLVPKFLNEFFSDPRVVVVAVDMVSVARKLKIDFEIKIKNPMDLGSLAIKKLQRHDLDLGRYDVDRLAKVVLGKHMDVVRPEKKVRWFDKHWYSQYERMLTDEKVKFATVDAYLCFLIGSELLDMIDVSPSTANKNKNTNTNRKNKKKK
;
A
#
# COMPACT_ATOMS: atom_id res chain seq x y z
N MET A 1 -10.05 13.10 -7.19
CA MET A 1 -9.23 12.14 -7.92
C MET A 1 -10.13 11.19 -8.70
N GLU A 2 -9.99 11.12 -10.02
CA GLU A 2 -10.67 10.14 -10.87
C GLU A 2 -9.97 8.78 -10.79
N ILE A 3 -10.76 7.72 -10.65
CA ILE A 3 -10.23 6.36 -10.49
C ILE A 3 -11.15 5.38 -11.24
N THR A 4 -10.59 4.62 -12.16
CA THR A 4 -11.31 3.60 -12.94
C THR A 4 -10.63 2.24 -12.81
N VAL A 5 -11.39 1.17 -13.03
CA VAL A 5 -10.90 -0.20 -12.98
C VAL A 5 -11.31 -0.90 -14.26
N GLU A 6 -10.36 -1.60 -14.87
CA GLU A 6 -10.55 -2.44 -16.03
C GLU A 6 -10.10 -3.87 -15.68
N ALA A 7 -11.05 -4.82 -15.62
CA ALA A 7 -10.73 -6.24 -15.46
C ALA A 7 -10.28 -6.81 -16.82
N LEU A 8 -9.09 -7.42 -16.87
CA LEU A 8 -8.48 -7.88 -18.12
C LEU A 8 -8.92 -9.31 -18.51
N LYS A 9 -9.45 -10.08 -17.54
CA LYS A 9 -9.98 -11.45 -17.72
C LYS A 9 -8.98 -12.35 -18.47
N THR A 10 -7.70 -12.23 -18.15
CA THR A 10 -6.66 -13.01 -18.83
C THR A 10 -6.75 -14.47 -18.42
N LEU A 11 -6.85 -15.37 -19.40
CA LEU A 11 -6.83 -16.81 -19.17
C LEU A 11 -5.38 -17.32 -19.11
N ASP A 12 -4.81 -17.39 -17.91
CA ASP A 12 -3.52 -18.05 -17.67
C ASP A 12 -3.73 -19.43 -17.01
N TRP A 13 -3.54 -20.50 -17.79
CA TRP A 13 -3.74 -21.87 -17.34
C TRP A 13 -2.72 -22.33 -16.30
N ASN A 14 -1.60 -21.61 -16.15
CA ASN A 14 -0.54 -21.96 -15.22
C ASN A 14 -0.65 -21.23 -13.88
N TRP A 15 -1.47 -20.18 -13.78
CA TRP A 15 -1.50 -19.28 -12.63
C TRP A 15 -2.93 -18.87 -12.29
N SER A 16 -3.34 -19.06 -11.04
CA SER A 16 -4.68 -18.67 -10.58
C SER A 16 -4.66 -17.25 -10.04
N TYR A 17 -5.22 -16.29 -10.77
CA TYR A 17 -5.44 -14.91 -10.35
C TYR A 17 -6.47 -14.19 -11.22
N ASP A 18 -7.03 -13.13 -10.66
CA ASP A 18 -7.77 -12.11 -11.42
C ASP A 18 -6.86 -10.91 -11.65
N ASP A 19 -6.85 -10.35 -12.86
CA ASP A 19 -6.04 -9.19 -13.20
C ASP A 19 -6.84 -7.96 -13.62
N TYR A 20 -6.30 -6.82 -13.20
CA TYR A 20 -6.94 -5.54 -13.34
C TYR A 20 -5.91 -4.48 -13.70
N THR A 21 -6.35 -3.51 -14.49
CA THR A 21 -5.68 -2.22 -14.60
C THR A 21 -6.51 -1.19 -13.82
N VAL A 22 -5.91 -0.61 -12.79
CA VAL A 22 -6.51 0.49 -12.04
C VAL A 22 -5.84 1.78 -12.49
N TYR A 23 -6.64 2.73 -12.96
CA TYR A 23 -6.16 4.06 -13.31
C TYR A 23 -6.45 5.01 -12.16
N VAL A 24 -5.45 5.75 -11.72
CA VAL A 24 -5.56 6.85 -10.76
C VAL A 24 -5.07 8.09 -11.49
N GLU A 25 -6.00 8.95 -11.94
CA GLU A 25 -5.70 10.01 -12.91
C GLU A 25 -4.98 9.42 -14.15
N ASP A 26 -3.77 9.89 -14.45
CA ASP A 26 -2.90 9.42 -15.54
C ASP A 26 -1.99 8.24 -15.15
N HIS A 27 -2.02 7.82 -13.89
CA HIS A 27 -1.19 6.71 -13.41
C HIS A 27 -1.88 5.37 -13.61
N ARG A 28 -1.19 4.47 -14.31
CA ARG A 28 -1.64 3.10 -14.58
C ARG A 28 -1.02 2.12 -13.58
N ILE A 29 -1.86 1.47 -12.80
CA ILE A 29 -1.46 0.51 -11.76
C ILE A 29 -1.91 -0.89 -12.16
N LEU A 30 -0.96 -1.80 -12.34
CA LEU A 30 -1.22 -3.20 -12.60
C LEU A 30 -1.56 -3.90 -11.29
N THR A 31 -2.76 -4.46 -11.18
CA THR A 31 -3.23 -5.13 -9.97
C THR A 31 -3.55 -6.58 -10.27
N ILE A 32 -3.08 -7.49 -9.43
CA ILE A 32 -3.56 -8.87 -9.41
C ILE A 32 -4.22 -9.19 -8.07
N ALA A 33 -5.31 -9.95 -8.10
CA ALA A 33 -5.96 -10.52 -6.92
C ALA A 33 -5.83 -12.04 -6.94
N THR A 34 -5.43 -12.65 -5.82
CA THR A 34 -5.20 -14.09 -5.75
C THR A 34 -5.23 -14.62 -4.32
N GLU A 35 -5.64 -15.87 -4.16
CA GLU A 35 -5.43 -16.69 -2.96
C GLU A 35 -4.34 -17.75 -3.17
N CYS A 36 -3.83 -17.87 -4.41
CA CYS A 36 -2.89 -18.91 -4.78
C CYS A 36 -1.48 -18.57 -4.27
N GLU A 37 -0.95 -19.41 -3.37
CA GLU A 37 0.40 -19.23 -2.83
C GLU A 37 1.48 -19.16 -3.90
N TRP A 38 1.32 -19.94 -4.98
CA TRP A 38 2.27 -19.98 -6.09
C TRP A 38 2.30 -18.66 -6.84
N THR A 39 1.12 -18.11 -7.15
CA THR A 39 1.00 -16.81 -7.81
C THR A 39 1.56 -15.70 -6.93
N GLY A 40 1.19 -15.66 -5.65
CA GLY A 40 1.72 -14.69 -4.69
C GLY A 40 3.24 -14.79 -4.53
N SER A 41 3.76 -16.01 -4.38
CA SER A 41 5.20 -16.28 -4.27
C SER A 41 5.96 -15.81 -5.52
N LYS A 42 5.44 -16.12 -6.71
CA LYS A 42 6.04 -15.68 -7.97
C LYS A 42 6.06 -14.15 -8.05
N TRP A 43 4.93 -13.50 -7.80
CA TRP A 43 4.83 -12.04 -7.87
C TRP A 43 5.86 -11.37 -6.95
N MET A 44 5.94 -11.81 -5.69
CA MET A 44 6.90 -11.26 -4.71
C MET A 44 8.36 -11.54 -5.12
N LYS A 45 8.66 -12.73 -5.64
CA LYS A 45 10.00 -13.05 -6.17
C LYS A 45 10.37 -12.18 -7.36
N ASP A 46 9.43 -11.90 -8.25
CA ASP A 46 9.64 -11.06 -9.43
C ASP A 46 9.84 -9.59 -9.05
N VAL A 47 9.11 -9.10 -8.04
CA VAL A 47 9.37 -7.80 -7.39
C VAL A 47 10.80 -7.72 -6.86
N LEU A 48 11.25 -8.72 -6.09
CA LEU A 48 12.62 -8.71 -5.55
C LEU A 48 13.67 -8.78 -6.67
N LYS A 49 13.44 -9.57 -7.72
CA LYS A 49 14.37 -9.68 -8.86
C LYS A 49 14.49 -8.38 -9.64
N SER A 50 13.37 -7.70 -9.93
CA SER A 50 13.36 -6.46 -10.70
C SER A 50 14.07 -5.30 -9.98
N HIS A 51 14.12 -5.35 -8.65
CA HIS A 51 14.80 -4.33 -7.82
C HIS A 51 16.27 -4.66 -7.50
N ARG A 52 16.72 -5.91 -7.65
CA ARG A 52 18.14 -6.29 -7.46
C ARG A 52 19.10 -5.51 -8.34
N THR A 53 18.66 -5.10 -9.52
CA THR A 53 19.48 -4.38 -10.51
C THR A 53 19.63 -2.89 -10.19
N LYS A 54 18.88 -2.34 -9.23
CA LYS A 54 18.84 -0.90 -8.92
C LYS A 54 19.57 -0.49 -7.63
N HIS A 55 20.32 -1.40 -6.99
CA HIS A 55 21.11 -1.17 -5.76
C HIS A 55 20.36 -0.57 -4.55
N GLY A 56 19.02 -0.47 -4.58
CA GLY A 56 18.22 0.17 -3.54
C GLY A 56 17.36 -0.81 -2.74
N ASN A 57 16.83 -0.31 -1.61
CA ASN A 57 15.76 -0.98 -0.87
C ASN A 57 14.49 -1.08 -1.73
N VAL A 58 13.69 -2.11 -1.49
CA VAL A 58 12.35 -2.27 -2.08
C VAL A 58 11.36 -1.61 -1.14
N LEU A 59 10.85 -0.43 -1.52
CA LEU A 59 9.78 0.22 -0.78
C LEU A 59 8.44 -0.44 -1.13
N VAL A 60 7.71 -0.85 -0.10
CA VAL A 60 6.44 -1.56 -0.22
C VAL A 60 5.37 -0.78 0.53
N GLY A 61 4.38 -0.25 -0.18
CA GLY A 61 3.14 0.23 0.41
C GLY A 61 2.29 -0.94 0.85
N LEU A 62 1.81 -0.90 2.09
CA LEU A 62 0.97 -1.95 2.66
C LEU A 62 -0.34 -1.36 3.18
N CYS A 63 -1.43 -2.07 2.87
CA CYS A 63 -2.71 -1.92 3.54
C CYS A 63 -3.28 -3.32 3.86
N VAL A 64 -4.22 -3.37 4.81
CA VAL A 64 -4.82 -4.62 5.30
C VAL A 64 -6.34 -4.46 5.38
N GLY A 65 -7.04 -5.44 4.82
CA GLY A 65 -8.50 -5.53 4.79
C GLY A 65 -9.03 -6.60 5.76
N ARG A 66 -10.24 -6.37 6.25
CA ARG A 66 -11.02 -7.34 7.05
C ARG A 66 -12.50 -7.04 6.90
N GLN A 67 -13.35 -8.07 6.89
CA GLN A 67 -14.79 -7.91 6.94
C GLN A 67 -15.20 -7.21 8.24
N ASN A 68 -15.97 -6.13 8.11
CA ASN A 68 -16.66 -5.58 9.27
C ASN A 68 -17.76 -6.57 9.65
N SER A 69 -17.60 -7.29 10.76
CA SER A 69 -18.67 -8.12 11.29
C SER A 69 -19.75 -7.23 11.89
N ASP A 70 -20.98 -7.33 11.40
CA ASP A 70 -22.16 -6.73 12.04
C ASP A 70 -22.50 -7.42 13.39
N SER A 71 -21.73 -8.43 13.82
CA SER A 71 -21.94 -9.17 15.06
C SER A 71 -21.25 -8.50 16.26
N PRO A 72 -21.95 -8.26 17.38
CA PRO A 72 -21.42 -7.56 18.55
C PRO A 72 -20.58 -8.45 19.50
N LYS A 73 -20.32 -9.72 19.16
CA LYS A 73 -19.75 -10.71 20.09
C LYS A 73 -18.22 -10.69 20.20
N ARG A 74 -17.52 -10.16 19.20
CA ARG A 74 -16.09 -9.84 19.21
C ARG A 74 -15.94 -8.51 18.51
N GLY A 75 -15.14 -7.58 19.06
CA GLY A 75 -14.93 -6.30 18.37
C GLY A 75 -14.32 -6.56 16.99
N SER A 76 -14.72 -5.81 15.96
CA SER A 76 -14.15 -5.95 14.59
C SER A 76 -12.62 -5.80 14.54
N ARG A 77 -12.01 -5.25 15.59
CA ARG A 77 -10.56 -5.13 15.75
C ARG A 77 -9.86 -6.44 16.11
N ASP A 78 -10.58 -7.42 16.64
CA ASP A 78 -10.03 -8.71 17.07
C ASP A 78 -10.03 -9.76 15.96
N SER A 79 -10.90 -9.63 14.94
CA SER A 79 -10.90 -10.56 13.80
C SER A 79 -9.58 -10.50 13.03
N PRO A 80 -9.07 -11.63 12.51
CA PRO A 80 -7.91 -11.65 11.62
C PRO A 80 -8.11 -10.76 10.38
N TYR A 81 -7.02 -10.45 9.70
CA TYR A 81 -7.06 -9.81 8.39
C TYR A 81 -7.44 -10.83 7.32
N GLU A 82 -8.19 -10.42 6.30
CA GLU A 82 -8.66 -11.30 5.23
C GLU A 82 -8.08 -10.89 3.87
N LEU A 83 -7.58 -9.66 3.75
CA LEU A 83 -6.90 -9.20 2.55
C LEU A 83 -5.61 -8.46 2.91
N LEU A 84 -4.52 -8.87 2.26
CA LEU A 84 -3.24 -8.18 2.28
C LEU A 84 -3.06 -7.42 0.96
N GLN A 85 -2.89 -6.11 1.05
CA GLN A 85 -2.82 -5.22 -0.11
C GLN A 85 -1.39 -4.68 -0.18
N VAL A 86 -0.62 -5.20 -1.13
CA VAL A 86 0.83 -4.95 -1.23
C VAL A 86 1.07 -4.18 -2.51
N CYS A 87 1.73 -3.03 -2.45
CA CYS A 87 2.05 -2.26 -3.65
C CYS A 87 3.52 -1.84 -3.72
N VAL A 88 4.10 -1.98 -4.91
CA VAL A 88 5.50 -1.61 -5.21
C VAL A 88 5.52 -0.87 -6.54
N GLY A 89 5.79 0.42 -6.50
CA GLY A 89 5.72 1.25 -7.71
C GLY A 89 4.29 1.30 -8.26
N SER A 90 4.13 0.84 -9.50
CA SER A 90 2.84 0.79 -10.21
C SER A 90 2.30 -0.64 -10.33
N GLN A 91 2.67 -1.52 -9.40
CA GLN A 91 2.20 -2.91 -9.34
C GLN A 91 1.69 -3.21 -7.95
N CYS A 92 0.44 -3.66 -7.83
CA CYS A 92 -0.13 -4.10 -6.57
C CYS A 92 -0.59 -5.57 -6.62
N LEU A 93 -0.53 -6.22 -5.48
CA LEU A 93 -1.01 -7.58 -5.20
C LEU A 93 -2.07 -7.48 -4.10
N LEU A 94 -3.27 -7.97 -4.40
CA LEU A 94 -4.35 -8.17 -3.44
C LEU A 94 -4.38 -9.66 -3.08
N TYR A 95 -3.75 -10.01 -1.97
CA TYR A 95 -3.61 -11.40 -1.53
C TYR A 95 -4.65 -11.75 -0.48
N HIS A 96 -5.51 -12.73 -0.75
CA HIS A 96 -6.48 -13.23 0.21
C HIS A 96 -5.75 -14.01 1.32
N LEU A 97 -5.93 -13.59 2.56
CA LEU A 97 -5.45 -14.32 3.73
C LEU A 97 -6.53 -15.29 4.17
N ASP A 98 -6.21 -16.58 4.17
CA ASP A 98 -7.07 -17.60 4.73
C ASP A 98 -7.19 -17.46 6.25
N ASP A 99 -8.24 -18.06 6.82
CA ASP A 99 -8.42 -18.06 8.28
C ASP A 99 -7.22 -18.75 8.94
N PRO A 100 -6.45 -18.04 9.79
CA PRO A 100 -5.25 -18.58 10.40
C PRO A 100 -5.52 -19.70 11.42
N TYR A 101 -6.78 -19.88 11.84
CA TYR A 101 -7.17 -20.98 12.71
C TYR A 101 -7.38 -22.29 11.93
N ASP A 102 -7.68 -22.19 10.63
CA ASP A 102 -7.98 -23.34 9.77
C ASP A 102 -6.84 -23.67 8.79
N TYR A 103 -6.01 -22.69 8.44
CA TYR A 103 -4.98 -22.81 7.42
C TYR A 103 -3.62 -22.29 7.88
N LEU A 104 -2.55 -22.94 7.40
CA LEU A 104 -1.19 -22.48 7.62
C LEU A 104 -0.90 -21.25 6.77
N VAL A 105 -0.15 -20.32 7.35
CA VAL A 105 0.23 -19.11 6.62
C VAL A 105 1.26 -19.43 5.53
N PRO A 106 1.06 -18.92 4.31
CA PRO A 106 1.98 -19.16 3.22
C PRO A 106 3.39 -18.67 3.54
N LYS A 107 4.37 -19.57 3.49
CA LYS A 107 5.77 -19.29 3.86
C LYS A 107 6.39 -18.14 3.07
N PHE A 108 5.97 -17.96 1.82
CA PHE A 108 6.50 -16.92 0.93
C PHE A 108 6.27 -15.50 1.46
N LEU A 109 5.19 -15.27 2.21
CA LEU A 109 4.91 -13.96 2.84
C LEU A 109 6.00 -13.64 3.86
N ASN A 110 6.33 -14.61 4.71
CA ASN A 110 7.40 -14.46 5.70
C ASN A 110 8.77 -14.27 5.04
N GLU A 111 9.08 -15.02 3.98
CA GLU A 111 10.32 -14.85 3.22
C GLU A 111 10.46 -13.43 2.64
N PHE A 112 9.39 -12.89 2.06
CA PHE A 112 9.39 -11.55 1.48
C PHE A 112 9.49 -10.46 2.54
N PHE A 113 8.63 -10.48 3.56
CA PHE A 113 8.60 -9.43 4.59
C PHE A 113 9.78 -9.47 5.57
N SER A 114 10.47 -10.61 5.65
CA SER A 114 11.71 -10.74 6.44
C SER A 114 12.98 -10.39 5.65
N ASP A 115 12.88 -10.17 4.33
CA ASP A 115 14.04 -9.77 3.52
C ASP A 115 14.55 -8.39 3.97
N PRO A 116 15.83 -8.24 4.33
CA PRO A 116 16.37 -6.99 4.86
C PRO A 116 16.34 -5.83 3.86
N ARG A 117 16.16 -6.10 2.56
CA ARG A 117 16.01 -5.07 1.52
C ARG A 117 14.60 -4.51 1.45
N VAL A 118 13.60 -5.22 1.98
CA VAL A 118 12.20 -4.81 1.94
C VAL A 118 11.93 -3.83 3.07
N VAL A 119 11.46 -2.65 2.72
CA VAL A 119 10.98 -1.61 3.66
C VAL A 119 9.49 -1.47 3.46
N VAL A 120 8.72 -1.68 4.52
CA VAL A 120 7.25 -1.69 4.45
C VAL A 120 6.70 -0.45 5.12
N VAL A 121 5.87 0.29 4.39
CA VAL A 121 5.21 1.50 4.88
C VAL A 121 3.69 1.31 4.93
N ALA A 122 3.08 1.69 6.05
CA ALA A 122 1.63 1.72 6.21
C ALA A 122 1.23 2.77 7.26
N VAL A 123 -0.07 3.08 7.32
CA VAL A 123 -0.67 3.78 8.46
C VAL A 123 -0.85 2.81 9.63
N ASP A 124 -0.55 3.25 10.85
CA ASP A 124 -0.60 2.43 12.07
C ASP A 124 0.23 1.14 11.94
N MET A 125 1.41 1.28 11.35
CA MET A 125 2.26 0.15 10.96
C MET A 125 2.66 -0.72 12.17
N VAL A 126 2.79 -0.12 13.36
CA VAL A 126 3.09 -0.86 14.60
C VAL A 126 1.97 -1.84 14.91
N SER A 127 0.72 -1.39 14.87
CA SER A 127 -0.43 -2.25 15.15
C SER A 127 -0.64 -3.28 14.04
N VAL A 128 -0.46 -2.89 12.78
CA VAL A 128 -0.54 -3.79 11.62
C VAL A 128 0.50 -4.91 11.72
N ALA A 129 1.77 -4.58 11.92
CA ALA A 129 2.85 -5.56 12.05
C ALA A 129 2.66 -6.48 13.26
N ARG A 130 2.23 -5.93 14.40
CA ARG A 130 1.94 -6.72 15.61
C ARG A 130 0.83 -7.74 15.35
N LYS A 131 -0.26 -7.33 14.71
CA LYS A 131 -1.39 -8.21 14.44
C LYS A 131 -1.05 -9.27 13.38
N LEU A 132 -0.36 -8.90 12.30
CA LEU A 132 0.16 -9.86 11.31
C LEU A 132 1.08 -10.91 11.95
N LYS A 133 1.92 -10.51 12.91
CA LYS A 133 2.76 -11.45 13.64
C LYS A 133 1.98 -12.38 14.57
N ILE A 134 0.96 -11.88 15.26
CA ILE A 134 0.19 -12.67 16.23
C ILE A 134 -0.74 -13.65 15.50
N ASP A 135 -1.47 -13.17 14.50
CA ASP A 135 -2.51 -13.96 13.85
C ASP A 135 -1.92 -14.85 12.76
N PHE A 136 -0.90 -14.38 12.03
CA PHE A 136 -0.38 -15.04 10.83
C PHE A 136 1.09 -15.45 10.93
N GLU A 137 1.74 -15.21 12.07
CA GLU A 137 3.19 -15.38 12.22
C GLU A 137 4.04 -14.60 11.18
N ILE A 138 3.44 -13.61 10.49
CA ILE A 138 4.12 -12.81 9.48
C ILE A 138 4.96 -11.75 10.18
N LYS A 139 6.28 -11.84 10.04
CA LYS A 139 7.23 -10.88 10.59
C LYS A 139 7.67 -9.89 9.53
N ILE A 140 7.38 -8.62 9.75
CA ILE A 140 7.87 -7.51 8.92
C ILE A 140 9.19 -7.02 9.54
N LYS A 141 10.29 -7.16 8.81
CA LYS A 141 11.65 -6.86 9.30
C LYS A 141 11.90 -5.36 9.44
N ASN A 142 11.52 -4.57 8.43
CA ASN A 142 11.73 -3.12 8.39
C ASN A 142 10.39 -2.37 8.26
N PRO A 143 9.53 -2.38 9.30
CA PRO A 143 8.29 -1.63 9.28
C PRO A 143 8.54 -0.13 9.51
N MET A 144 7.86 0.72 8.76
CA MET A 144 7.87 2.16 8.93
C MET A 144 6.43 2.71 8.97
N ASP A 145 6.11 3.46 10.02
CA ASP A 145 4.79 4.07 10.18
C ASP A 145 4.72 5.42 9.46
N LEU A 146 3.75 5.56 8.56
CA LEU A 146 3.60 6.76 7.73
C LEU A 146 3.24 8.01 8.54
N GLY A 147 2.39 7.88 9.57
CA GLY A 147 2.04 8.99 10.45
C GLY A 147 3.26 9.51 11.19
N SER A 148 4.06 8.60 11.75
CA SER A 148 5.31 8.90 12.45
C SER A 148 6.37 9.52 11.51
N LEU A 149 6.49 8.99 10.29
CA LEU A 149 7.37 9.57 9.26
C LEU A 149 6.91 10.99 8.89
N ALA A 150 5.61 11.19 8.69
CA ALA A 150 5.05 12.49 8.33
C ALA A 150 5.28 13.55 9.42
N ILE A 151 5.08 13.20 10.70
CA ILE A 151 5.41 14.07 11.85
C ILE A 151 6.87 14.52 11.78
N LYS A 152 7.78 13.56 11.60
CA LYS A 152 9.23 13.82 11.61
C LYS A 152 9.67 14.70 10.42
N LYS A 153 9.10 14.44 9.23
CA LYS A 153 9.53 15.06 7.97
C LYS A 153 8.88 16.42 7.71
N LEU A 154 7.58 16.56 8.00
CA LEU A 154 6.84 17.80 7.69
C LEU A 154 6.93 18.86 8.79
N GLN A 155 7.19 18.47 10.05
CA GLN A 155 7.29 19.37 11.21
C GLN A 155 6.05 20.28 11.38
N ARG A 156 4.87 19.80 10.94
CA ARG A 156 3.57 20.47 11.05
C ARG A 156 2.91 20.14 12.38
N HIS A 157 3.42 20.74 13.46
CA HIS A 157 2.92 20.54 14.83
C HIS A 157 1.48 21.02 15.05
N ASP A 158 0.92 21.79 14.12
CA ASP A 158 -0.49 22.18 14.08
C ASP A 158 -1.42 21.04 13.63
N LEU A 159 -0.89 19.95 13.09
CA LEU A 159 -1.64 18.80 12.58
C LEU A 159 -1.37 17.54 13.42
N ASP A 160 -2.42 16.78 13.73
CA ASP A 160 -2.31 15.47 14.40
C ASP A 160 -2.04 14.34 13.38
N LEU A 161 -0.92 14.45 12.65
CA LEU A 161 -0.58 13.56 11.53
C LEU A 161 -0.51 12.08 11.92
N GLY A 162 -0.20 11.77 13.18
CA GLY A 162 -0.15 10.40 13.70
C GLY A 162 -1.54 9.73 13.79
N ARG A 163 -2.62 10.51 13.72
CA ARG A 163 -4.00 10.00 13.74
C ARG A 163 -4.71 10.10 12.40
N TYR A 164 -4.01 10.54 11.36
CA TYR A 164 -4.60 10.68 10.04
C TYR A 164 -4.73 9.29 9.40
N ASP A 165 -5.84 9.06 8.72
CA ASP A 165 -5.97 7.93 7.80
C ASP A 165 -5.12 8.16 6.55
N VAL A 166 -5.09 7.14 5.68
CA VAL A 166 -4.31 7.17 4.44
C VAL A 166 -4.72 8.34 3.53
N ASP A 167 -6.01 8.66 3.44
CA ASP A 167 -6.50 9.75 2.59
C ASP A 167 -6.06 11.12 3.09
N ARG A 168 -6.19 11.37 4.40
CA ARG A 168 -5.77 12.63 4.98
C ARG A 168 -4.25 12.79 4.91
N LEU A 169 -3.49 11.71 5.11
CA LEU A 169 -2.04 11.73 4.91
C LEU A 169 -1.69 12.00 3.45
N ALA A 170 -2.35 11.35 2.48
CA ALA A 170 -2.15 11.60 1.06
C ALA A 170 -2.39 13.07 0.71
N LYS A 171 -3.49 13.67 1.17
CA LYS A 171 -3.80 15.09 0.94
C LYS A 171 -2.73 16.04 1.48
N VAL A 172 -2.16 15.72 2.65
CA VAL A 172 -1.14 16.57 3.28
C VAL A 172 0.23 16.39 2.65
N VAL A 173 0.62 15.15 2.35
CA VAL A 173 1.96 14.80 1.87
C VAL A 173 2.09 14.99 0.37
N LEU A 174 1.13 14.48 -0.41
CA LEU A 174 1.14 14.49 -1.88
C LEU A 174 0.37 15.69 -2.46
N GLY A 175 -0.49 16.32 -1.65
CA GLY A 175 -1.24 17.52 -2.02
C GLY A 175 -2.74 17.29 -2.24
N LYS A 176 -3.49 18.40 -2.32
CA LYS A 176 -4.96 18.39 -2.30
C LYS A 176 -5.63 17.66 -3.46
N HIS A 177 -4.93 17.45 -4.57
CA HIS A 177 -5.47 16.74 -5.73
C HIS A 177 -5.64 15.23 -5.46
N MET A 178 -4.93 14.68 -4.47
CA MET A 178 -5.07 13.30 -3.99
C MET A 178 -6.31 13.09 -3.11
N ASP A 179 -7.43 13.75 -3.44
CA ASP A 179 -8.70 13.57 -2.77
C ASP A 179 -9.45 12.35 -3.34
N VAL A 180 -9.41 11.25 -2.59
CA VAL A 180 -10.13 10.01 -2.90
C VAL A 180 -11.60 10.17 -2.51
N VAL A 181 -12.49 10.10 -3.50
CA VAL A 181 -13.94 10.02 -3.23
C VAL A 181 -14.30 8.57 -2.92
N ARG A 182 -14.62 8.30 -1.66
CA ARG A 182 -15.04 6.97 -1.17
C ARG A 182 -16.56 6.88 -1.05
N PRO A 183 -17.15 5.67 -1.19
CA PRO A 183 -18.57 5.45 -0.94
C PRO A 183 -18.92 5.74 0.52
N GLU A 184 -20.14 6.25 0.76
CA GLU A 184 -20.62 6.58 2.11
C GLU A 184 -20.68 5.35 3.03
N LYS A 185 -21.07 4.20 2.46
CA LYS A 185 -21.07 2.91 3.16
C LYS A 185 -19.76 2.20 2.88
N LYS A 186 -19.17 1.62 3.94
CA LYS A 186 -18.00 0.75 3.77
C LYS A 186 -18.34 -0.42 2.86
N VAL A 187 -17.49 -0.64 1.86
CA VAL A 187 -17.57 -1.78 0.96
C VAL A 187 -17.41 -3.07 1.77
N ARG A 188 -18.34 -4.01 1.65
CA ARG A 188 -18.28 -5.33 2.31
C ARG A 188 -17.37 -6.25 1.50
N TRP A 189 -16.35 -6.86 2.12
CA TRP A 189 -15.30 -7.65 1.48
C TRP A 189 -15.78 -8.95 0.82
N PHE A 190 -16.84 -9.59 1.33
CA PHE A 190 -17.43 -10.78 0.73
C PHE A 190 -18.95 -10.73 0.80
N ASP A 191 -19.63 -11.19 -0.25
CA ASP A 191 -21.05 -11.45 -0.19
C ASP A 191 -21.30 -12.77 0.55
N LYS A 192 -22.12 -12.72 1.59
CA LYS A 192 -22.55 -13.93 2.30
C LYS A 192 -23.53 -14.69 1.40
N HIS A 193 -23.03 -15.65 0.64
CA HIS A 193 -23.89 -16.66 0.04
C HIS A 193 -24.07 -17.83 1.01
N TRP A 194 -25.32 -18.17 1.29
CA TRP A 194 -25.73 -19.16 2.30
C TRP A 194 -25.47 -20.63 1.91
N TYR A 195 -24.96 -20.89 0.70
CA TYR A 195 -24.72 -22.24 0.18
C TYR A 195 -23.36 -22.42 -0.53
N SER A 196 -22.59 -21.35 -0.69
CA SER A 196 -21.26 -21.40 -1.31
C SER A 196 -20.27 -20.73 -0.37
N GLN A 197 -19.17 -21.43 -0.10
CA GLN A 197 -18.07 -20.93 0.71
C GLN A 197 -17.36 -19.84 -0.10
N TYR A 198 -17.88 -18.61 0.01
CA TYR A 198 -17.34 -17.37 -0.53
C TYR A 198 -17.11 -17.34 -2.05
N GLU A 199 -17.89 -16.53 -2.77
CA GLU A 199 -17.38 -15.97 -4.02
C GLU A 199 -16.23 -15.01 -3.63
N ARG A 200 -14.99 -15.51 -3.73
CA ARG A 200 -13.78 -14.79 -3.30
C ARG A 200 -13.31 -13.77 -4.32
N MET A 201 -13.93 -13.71 -5.50
CA MET A 201 -13.67 -12.67 -6.48
C MET A 201 -13.99 -11.30 -5.87
N LEU A 202 -13.02 -10.39 -5.96
CA LEU A 202 -13.22 -9.01 -5.52
C LEU A 202 -14.06 -8.27 -6.56
N THR A 203 -15.04 -7.49 -6.10
CA THR A 203 -15.77 -6.57 -6.97
C THR A 203 -14.83 -5.46 -7.46
N ASP A 204 -15.12 -4.86 -8.62
CA ASP A 204 -14.33 -3.74 -9.17
C ASP A 204 -14.16 -2.60 -8.15
N GLU A 205 -15.19 -2.32 -7.35
CA GLU A 205 -15.12 -1.32 -6.29
C GLU A 205 -14.12 -1.68 -5.18
N LYS A 206 -14.01 -2.97 -4.81
CA LYS A 206 -12.99 -3.43 -3.85
C LYS A 206 -11.61 -3.33 -4.45
N VAL A 207 -11.43 -3.82 -5.67
CA VAL A 207 -10.16 -3.74 -6.39
C VAL A 207 -9.70 -2.29 -6.45
N LYS A 208 -10.61 -1.38 -6.84
CA LYS A 208 -10.38 0.07 -6.88
C LYS A 208 -9.79 0.58 -5.56
N PHE A 209 -10.51 0.43 -4.45
CA PHE A 209 -10.08 1.06 -3.20
C PHE A 209 -8.94 0.31 -2.51
N ALA A 210 -8.87 -1.01 -2.61
CA ALA A 210 -7.76 -1.79 -2.04
C ALA A 210 -6.43 -1.50 -2.76
N THR A 211 -6.47 -1.37 -4.09
CA THR A 211 -5.32 -0.92 -4.87
C THR A 211 -4.91 0.50 -4.49
N VAL A 212 -5.88 1.43 -4.44
CA VAL A 212 -5.61 2.83 -4.09
C VAL A 212 -5.03 2.97 -2.69
N ASP A 213 -5.52 2.21 -1.70
CA ASP A 213 -5.01 2.27 -0.32
C ASP A 213 -3.53 1.88 -0.26
N ALA A 214 -3.17 0.74 -0.84
CA ALA A 214 -1.77 0.29 -0.86
C ALA A 214 -0.88 1.19 -1.72
N TYR A 215 -1.40 1.70 -2.84
CA TYR A 215 -0.70 2.62 -3.73
C TYR A 215 -0.44 3.98 -3.07
N LEU A 216 -1.41 4.53 -2.34
CA LEU A 216 -1.24 5.77 -1.56
C LEU A 216 -0.22 5.56 -0.45
N CYS A 217 -0.26 4.43 0.28
CA CYS A 217 0.80 4.11 1.25
C CYS A 217 2.19 4.13 0.61
N PHE A 218 2.32 3.54 -0.58
CA PHE A 218 3.57 3.55 -1.35
C PHE A 218 3.99 4.98 -1.73
N LEU A 219 3.10 5.78 -2.33
CA LEU A 219 3.41 7.14 -2.75
C LEU A 219 3.80 8.05 -1.58
N ILE A 220 3.02 8.01 -0.48
CA ILE A 220 3.32 8.79 0.72
C ILE A 220 4.69 8.40 1.27
N GLY A 221 4.97 7.10 1.39
CA GLY A 221 6.28 6.63 1.87
C GLY A 221 7.41 7.05 0.95
N SER A 222 7.19 6.99 -0.37
CA SER A 222 8.18 7.37 -1.37
C SER A 222 8.50 8.86 -1.30
N GLU A 223 7.48 9.72 -1.15
CA GLU A 223 7.66 11.17 -0.99
C GLU A 223 8.41 11.48 0.32
N LEU A 224 7.98 10.92 1.45
CA LEU A 224 8.59 11.19 2.77
C LEU A 224 10.04 10.69 2.88
N LEU A 225 10.40 9.67 2.12
CA LEU A 225 11.75 9.10 2.07
C LEU A 225 12.61 9.69 0.95
N ASP A 226 12.12 10.71 0.23
CA ASP A 226 12.81 11.36 -0.88
C ASP A 226 13.20 10.36 -1.99
N MET A 227 12.35 9.35 -2.23
CA MET A 227 12.56 8.27 -3.19
C MET A 227 11.86 8.51 -4.54
N ILE A 228 11.14 9.63 -4.69
CA ILE A 228 10.61 10.07 -5.98
C ILE A 228 11.60 11.05 -6.61
N ASP A 229 12.28 10.64 -7.69
CA ASP A 229 12.83 11.60 -8.65
C ASP A 229 11.65 12.21 -9.42
N VAL A 230 10.98 13.19 -8.81
CA VAL A 230 10.00 13.99 -9.54
C VAL A 230 10.77 14.76 -10.60
N SER A 231 10.72 14.28 -11.85
CA SER A 231 11.05 15.12 -12.99
C SER A 231 10.07 16.31 -12.94
N PRO A 232 10.55 17.55 -12.73
CA PRO A 232 9.64 18.67 -12.56
C PRO A 232 9.12 19.11 -13.93
N SER A 233 8.01 18.52 -14.37
CA SER A 233 7.15 19.17 -15.36
C SER A 233 6.38 20.30 -14.66
N THR A 234 7.01 21.49 -14.74
CA THR A 234 6.38 22.83 -14.68
C THR A 234 5.68 23.26 -13.39
N ALA A 235 6.37 24.09 -12.58
CA ALA A 235 5.93 25.47 -12.31
C ALA A 235 6.98 26.32 -11.55
N ASN A 236 7.29 27.47 -12.18
CA ASN A 236 7.80 28.74 -11.65
C ASN A 236 9.21 28.87 -11.04
N LYS A 237 10.11 29.31 -11.93
CA LYS A 237 11.12 30.34 -11.66
C LYS A 237 10.53 31.47 -10.81
N ASN A 238 11.11 31.70 -9.62
CA ASN A 238 11.63 33.01 -9.21
C ASN A 238 12.16 32.96 -7.78
N LYS A 239 13.49 33.05 -7.64
CA LYS A 239 14.14 33.98 -6.70
C LYS A 239 15.64 34.01 -6.98
N ASN A 240 16.02 34.92 -7.88
CA ASN A 240 17.32 35.56 -7.79
C ASN A 240 17.29 36.49 -6.58
N THR A 241 18.26 36.36 -5.68
CA THR A 241 19.19 37.44 -5.32
C THR A 241 20.35 36.85 -4.52
N ASN A 242 21.48 36.68 -5.20
CA ASN A 242 22.79 36.50 -4.61
C ASN A 242 23.22 37.78 -3.89
N THR A 243 23.38 37.75 -2.57
CA THR A 243 24.23 38.70 -1.84
C THR A 243 25.66 38.16 -1.84
N ASN A 244 26.44 38.56 -2.85
CA ASN A 244 27.87 38.31 -2.90
C ASN A 244 28.59 39.14 -1.82
N ARG A 245 28.95 38.49 -0.70
CA ARG A 245 30.07 38.92 0.15
C ARG A 245 31.37 38.60 -0.58
N LYS A 246 32.04 39.61 -1.13
CA LYS A 246 33.47 39.50 -1.48
C LYS A 246 34.32 40.25 -0.47
N ASN A 247 34.84 39.49 0.49
CA ASN A 247 36.11 39.80 1.13
C ASN A 247 37.24 39.56 0.12
N LYS A 248 38.07 40.58 -0.15
CA LYS A 248 39.47 40.38 -0.51
C LYS A 248 40.30 41.61 -0.15
N LYS A 249 41.08 41.48 0.92
CA LYS A 249 42.31 42.24 1.17
C LYS A 249 43.31 42.00 0.04
N LYS A 250 44.03 43.04 -0.42
CA LYS A 250 45.52 43.11 -0.41
C LYS A 250 46.03 44.32 -1.21
N LYS A 251 46.97 45.02 -0.53
CA LYS A 251 47.92 46.05 -0.96
C LYS A 251 47.34 47.45 -1.24
#